data_AF-Q66BA5-F1
#
_entry.id   AF-Q66BA5-F1
#
_cell.length_a   1.000
_cell.length_b   1.000
_cell.length_c   1.000
_cell.angle_alpha   90.00
_cell.angle_beta   90.00
_cell.angle_gamma   90.00
#
_symmetry.space_group_name_H-M   'P 1'
#
loop_
_entity.id
_entity.type
_entity.pdbx_description
1 polymer ?
#
loop_
_entity_poly.entity_id
_entity_poly.type
_entity_poly.pdbx_seq_one_letter_code
_entity_poly.pdbx_strand_id
1 'polypeptide(L)'
;MMGQINTDGSPLSMQEWNQKVGLRHLDRIKELFKKDPDEEFEQRLESLSKGKTKGIIYYAAGIKKDSHERKFRELEYHERKAVRKAALDLWVDLNSIPKDLL
;
A
#
# COMPACT_ATOMS: atom_id res chain seq x y z
N MET A 1 -53.79 -26.77 -11.36
CA MET A 1 -53.41 -25.37 -11.63
C MET A 1 -51.89 -25.34 -11.74
N MET A 2 -51.37 -25.11 -12.95
CA MET A 2 -49.94 -25.02 -13.26
C MET A 2 -49.34 -23.81 -12.54
N GLY A 3 -48.35 -24.03 -11.69
CA GLY A 3 -47.46 -22.95 -11.23
C GLY A 3 -46.54 -22.57 -12.39
N GLN A 4 -46.81 -21.46 -13.05
CA GLN A 4 -45.86 -20.84 -13.97
C GLN A 4 -44.71 -20.26 -13.15
N ILE A 5 -43.59 -20.97 -13.12
CA ILE A 5 -42.32 -20.41 -12.71
C ILE A 5 -41.78 -19.67 -13.94
N ASN A 6 -42.08 -18.37 -14.03
CA ASN A 6 -41.46 -17.47 -15.00
C ASN A 6 -39.97 -17.34 -14.66
N THR A 7 -39.15 -18.26 -15.16
CA THR A 7 -37.69 -18.13 -15.19
C THR A 7 -37.31 -17.35 -16.44
N ASP A 8 -37.78 -16.10 -16.51
CA ASP A 8 -37.46 -15.17 -17.59
C ASP A 8 -36.14 -14.43 -17.29
N GLY A 9 -35.11 -15.20 -16.92
CA GLY A 9 -33.74 -14.73 -16.97
C GLY A 9 -33.23 -14.93 -18.39
N SER A 10 -33.47 -13.95 -19.28
CA SER A 10 -32.99 -13.99 -20.66
C SER A 10 -31.50 -14.39 -20.69
N PRO A 11 -31.06 -15.34 -21.54
CA PRO A 11 -29.65 -15.77 -21.62
C PRO A 11 -28.66 -14.61 -21.79
N LEU A 12 -29.13 -13.51 -22.39
CA LEU A 12 -28.41 -12.26 -22.55
C LEU A 12 -28.11 -11.55 -21.22
N SER A 13 -29.04 -11.55 -20.26
CA SER A 13 -28.82 -10.92 -18.95
C SER A 13 -27.83 -11.70 -18.10
N MET A 14 -27.79 -13.04 -18.25
CA MET A 14 -26.75 -13.88 -17.65
C MET A 14 -25.38 -13.66 -18.30
N GLN A 15 -25.30 -13.48 -19.63
CA GLN A 15 -24.05 -13.16 -20.31
C GLN A 15 -23.50 -11.78 -19.92
N GLU A 16 -24.35 -10.75 -19.84
CA GLU A 16 -23.97 -9.41 -19.39
C GLU A 16 -23.48 -9.41 -17.94
N TRP A 17 -24.16 -10.18 -17.07
CA TRP A 17 -23.73 -10.34 -15.68
C TRP A 17 -22.38 -11.05 -15.60
N ASN A 18 -22.18 -12.13 -16.35
CA ASN A 18 -20.91 -12.86 -16.41
C ASN A 18 -19.77 -11.99 -16.96
N GLN A 19 -20.03 -11.15 -17.97
CA GLN A 19 -19.05 -10.19 -18.48
C GLN A 19 -18.69 -9.15 -17.41
N LYS A 20 -19.68 -8.58 -16.72
CA LYS A 20 -19.44 -7.58 -15.66
C LYS A 20 -18.65 -8.16 -14.49
N VAL A 21 -18.95 -9.39 -14.09
CA VAL A 21 -18.21 -10.13 -13.06
C VAL A 21 -16.80 -10.43 -13.54
N GLY A 22 -16.64 -10.93 -14.77
CA GLY A 22 -15.34 -11.18 -15.39
C GLY A 22 -14.46 -9.93 -15.45
N LEU A 23 -15.00 -8.79 -15.88
CA LEU A 23 -14.30 -7.50 -15.89
C LEU A 23 -13.86 -7.07 -14.48
N ARG A 24 -14.72 -7.23 -13.47
CA ARG A 24 -14.36 -6.95 -12.08
C ARG A 24 -13.22 -7.83 -11.57
N HIS A 25 -13.18 -9.10 -11.96
CA HIS A 25 -12.07 -10.00 -11.62
C HIS A 25 -10.78 -9.58 -12.32
N LEU A 26 -10.85 -9.24 -13.61
CA LEU A 26 -9.70 -8.75 -14.36
C LEU A 26 -9.14 -7.45 -13.78
N ASP A 27 -9.99 -6.53 -13.34
CA ASP A 27 -9.56 -5.30 -12.67
C ASP A 27 -8.85 -5.60 -11.35
N ARG A 28 -9.39 -6.50 -10.52
CA ARG A 28 -8.70 -6.95 -9.29
C ARG A 28 -7.34 -7.59 -9.58
N ILE A 29 -7.21 -8.35 -10.66
CA ILE A 29 -5.94 -8.95 -11.09
C ILE A 29 -4.98 -7.84 -11.54
N LYS A 30 -5.42 -6.85 -12.31
CA LYS A 30 -4.60 -5.70 -12.71
C LYS A 30 -4.05 -4.93 -11.51
N GLU A 31 -4.83 -4.79 -10.44
CA GLU A 31 -4.37 -4.12 -9.21
C GLU A 31 -3.20 -4.86 -8.52
N LEU A 32 -3.08 -6.19 -8.70
CA LEU A 32 -1.92 -6.95 -8.20
C LEU A 32 -0.63 -6.60 -8.95
N PHE A 33 -0.73 -6.20 -10.22
CA PHE A 33 0.42 -5.85 -11.07
C PHE A 33 0.73 -4.35 -11.09
N LYS A 34 -0.13 -3.52 -10.50
CA LYS A 34 0.04 -2.05 -10.47
C LYS A 34 0.74 -1.51 -9.23
N LYS A 35 0.97 -2.32 -8.20
CA LYS A 35 1.54 -1.82 -6.95
C LYS A 35 3.02 -1.50 -7.12
N ASP A 36 3.32 -0.22 -7.37
CA ASP A 36 4.66 0.33 -7.24
C ASP A 36 5.07 0.27 -5.75
N PRO A 37 6.07 -0.56 -5.37
CA PRO A 37 6.49 -0.70 -3.99
C PRO A 37 7.09 0.60 -3.43
N ASP A 38 7.60 1.50 -4.27
CA ASP A 38 8.05 2.82 -3.84
C ASP A 38 6.86 3.73 -3.50
N GLU A 39 5.76 3.60 -4.24
CA GLU A 39 4.52 4.35 -3.97
C GLU A 39 3.85 3.90 -2.68
N GLU A 40 3.69 2.59 -2.46
CA GLU A 40 3.09 2.07 -1.23
C GLU A 40 3.94 2.44 0.00
N PHE A 41 5.27 2.35 -0.13
CA PHE A 41 6.19 2.77 0.92
C PHE A 41 6.09 4.28 1.20
N GLU A 42 6.07 5.12 0.16
CA GLU A 42 5.90 6.56 0.31
C GLU A 42 4.59 6.92 1.01
N GLN A 43 3.45 6.35 0.59
CA GLN A 43 2.15 6.62 1.20
C GLN A 43 2.15 6.27 2.70
N ARG A 44 2.75 5.13 3.08
CA ARG A 44 2.91 4.74 4.48
C ARG A 44 3.81 5.70 5.23
N LEU A 45 4.94 6.08 4.65
CA LEU A 45 5.90 6.99 5.25
C LEU A 45 5.30 8.39 5.46
N GLU A 46 4.51 8.88 4.51
CA GLU A 46 3.81 10.18 4.65
C GLU A 46 2.70 10.15 5.69
N SER A 47 2.04 9.00 5.89
CA SER A 47 1.08 8.85 6.98
C SER A 47 1.71 9.03 8.37
N LEU A 48 3.03 8.79 8.48
CA LEU A 48 3.83 8.93 9.69
C LEU A 48 4.36 10.37 9.92
N SER A 49 4.16 11.28 8.96
CA SER A 49 4.64 12.67 9.03
C SER A 49 3.99 13.47 10.17
N LYS A 50 2.73 13.16 10.54
CA LYS A 50 2.01 13.87 11.60
C LYS A 50 2.63 13.70 13.00
N GLY A 51 3.37 12.62 13.23
CA GLY A 51 3.90 12.25 14.56
C GLY A 51 5.40 12.46 14.74
N LYS A 52 6.08 13.17 13.83
CA LYS A 52 7.56 13.26 13.74
C LYS A 52 8.28 11.94 13.41
N THR A 53 7.56 10.82 13.34
CA THR A 53 8.12 9.50 13.05
C THR A 53 8.84 9.45 11.69
N LYS A 54 8.28 10.08 10.65
CA LYS A 54 8.98 10.24 9.35
C LYS A 54 10.35 10.92 9.55
N GLY A 55 10.39 12.00 10.33
CA GLY A 55 11.62 12.73 10.63
C GLY A 55 12.66 11.89 11.38
N ILE A 56 12.24 11.02 12.31
CA ILE A 56 13.13 10.07 13.00
C ILE A 56 13.75 9.08 12.00
N ILE A 57 12.93 8.52 11.11
CA ILE A 57 13.40 7.60 10.06
C ILE A 57 14.39 8.31 9.13
N TYR A 58 14.08 9.54 8.70
CA TYR A 58 14.96 10.34 7.84
C TYR A 58 16.28 10.69 8.54
N TYR A 59 16.21 11.05 9.82
CA TYR A 59 17.39 11.30 10.64
C TYR A 59 18.28 10.06 10.76
N ALA A 60 17.70 8.90 11.08
CA ALA A 60 18.41 7.63 11.18
C ALA A 60 19.04 7.20 9.84
N ALA A 61 18.43 7.61 8.72
CA ALA A 61 18.96 7.40 7.38
C ALA A 61 20.04 8.43 6.95
N GLY A 62 20.37 9.41 7.81
CA GLY A 62 21.35 10.45 7.52
C GLY A 62 20.84 11.59 6.62
N ILE A 63 19.52 11.68 6.41
CA ILE A 63 18.93 12.76 5.61
C ILE A 63 18.99 14.06 6.41
N LYS A 64 19.50 15.12 5.76
CA LYS A 64 19.58 16.47 6.36
C LYS A 64 18.20 16.95 6.77
N LYS A 65 18.10 17.62 7.93
CA LYS A 65 16.84 18.11 8.49
C LYS A 65 16.01 18.94 7.50
N ASP A 66 16.66 19.80 6.73
CA ASP A 66 16.00 20.65 5.72
C ASP A 66 15.37 19.86 4.57
N SER A 67 15.74 18.59 4.42
CA SER A 67 15.19 17.65 3.43
C SER A 67 14.12 16.73 4.01
N HIS A 68 13.72 16.87 5.29
CA HIS A 68 12.71 16.00 5.91
C HIS A 68 11.29 16.21 5.38
N GLU A 69 11.03 17.39 4.80
CA GLU A 69 9.75 17.71 4.16
C GLU A 69 9.63 17.10 2.74
N ARG A 70 10.75 16.71 2.12
CA ARG A 70 10.74 16.07 0.79
C ARG A 70 10.00 14.73 0.86
N LYS A 71 9.33 14.38 -0.22
CA LYS A 71 8.73 13.06 -0.38
C LYS A 71 9.80 12.02 -0.64
N PHE A 72 9.50 10.77 -0.30
CA PHE A 72 10.44 9.66 -0.47
C PHE A 72 10.98 9.54 -1.90
N ARG A 73 10.12 9.66 -2.92
CA ARG A 73 10.51 9.56 -4.33
C ARG A 73 11.31 10.75 -4.83
N GLU A 74 11.25 11.88 -4.14
CA GLU A 74 12.04 13.07 -4.47
C GLU A 74 13.50 12.93 -4.03
N LEU A 75 13.81 12.01 -3.11
CA LEU A 75 15.18 11.71 -2.66
C LEU A 75 16.00 11.03 -3.74
N GLU A 76 17.33 11.14 -3.65
CA GLU A 76 18.23 10.39 -4.52
C GLU A 76 18.13 8.88 -4.30
N TYR A 77 18.54 8.08 -5.28
CA TYR A 77 18.45 6.62 -5.18
C TYR A 77 19.14 6.06 -3.92
N HIS A 78 20.32 6.59 -3.59
CA HIS A 78 21.08 6.14 -2.42
C HIS A 78 20.40 6.55 -1.10
N GLU A 79 19.82 7.75 -1.05
CA GLU A 79 19.02 8.23 0.08
C GLU A 79 17.77 7.37 0.29
N ARG A 80 17.05 7.04 -0.80
CA ARG A 80 15.89 6.12 -0.73
C ARG A 80 16.26 4.76 -0.16
N LYS A 81 17.40 4.22 -0.57
CA LYS A 81 17.93 2.95 -0.02
C LYS A 81 18.26 3.08 1.47
N ALA A 82 18.87 4.18 1.89
CA ALA A 82 19.19 4.46 3.28
C ALA A 82 17.92 4.58 4.15
N VAL A 83 16.89 5.28 3.67
CA VAL A 83 15.59 5.43 4.35
C VAL A 83 14.90 4.09 4.56
N ARG A 84 14.91 3.21 3.55
CA ARG A 84 14.38 1.84 3.68
C ARG A 84 15.12 1.03 4.74
N LYS A 85 16.44 1.08 4.72
CA LYS A 85 17.28 0.39 5.70
C LYS A 85 16.99 0.91 7.11
N ALA A 86 16.97 2.23 7.31
CA ALA A 86 16.69 2.84 8.60
C ALA A 86 15.30 2.48 9.14
N ALA A 87 14.27 2.48 8.27
CA ALA A 87 12.92 2.07 8.66
C ALA A 87 12.88 0.60 9.13
N LEU A 88 13.60 -0.29 8.44
CA LEU A 88 13.70 -1.70 8.81
C LEU A 88 14.48 -1.89 10.10
N ASP A 89 15.64 -1.24 10.25
CA ASP A 89 16.48 -1.32 11.45
C ASP A 89 15.70 -0.86 12.68
N LEU A 90 15.01 0.29 12.60
CA LEU A 90 14.16 0.80 13.68
C LEU A 90 13.01 -0.17 14.02
N TRP A 91 12.43 -0.83 13.03
CA TRP A 91 11.40 -1.85 13.27
C TRP A 91 11.99 -3.06 14.00
N VAL A 92 13.16 -3.55 13.60
CA VAL A 92 13.85 -4.67 14.27
C VAL A 92 14.19 -4.28 15.71
N ASP A 93 14.75 -3.09 15.92
CA ASP A 93 15.10 -2.59 17.25
C ASP A 93 13.86 -2.53 18.16
N LEU A 94 12.75 -1.95 17.69
CA LEU A 94 11.50 -1.87 18.45
C LEU A 94 10.94 -3.25 18.83
N ASN A 95 11.04 -4.24 17.93
CA ASN A 95 10.57 -5.60 18.20
C ASN A 95 11.56 -6.43 19.04
N SER A 96 12.79 -5.94 19.21
CA SER A 96 13.80 -6.57 20.05
C SER A 96 13.75 -6.10 21.51
N ILE A 97 12.99 -5.04 21.82
CA ILE A 97 12.80 -4.55 23.18
C ILE A 97 11.85 -5.49 23.94
N PRO A 98 12.23 -6.00 25.12
CA PRO A 98 11.35 -6.77 25.99
C PRO A 98 10.04 -6.02 26.28
N LYS A 99 8.90 -6.72 26.19
CA LYS A 99 7.56 -6.09 26.28
C LYS A 99 7.27 -5.46 27.65
N ASP A 100 7.97 -5.90 28.68
CA ASP A 100 7.93 -5.34 30.03
C ASP A 100 8.64 -4.00 30.18
N LEU A 101 9.37 -3.57 29.14
CA LEU A 101 10.09 -2.29 29.08
C LEU A 101 9.43 -1.26 28.12
N LEU A 102 8.33 -1.61 27.46
CA LEU A 102 7.54 -0.75 26.55
C LEU A 102 6.26 -0.25 27.24
#